data_AF-A0A9E3E7H4-F1
#
_entry.id   AF-A0A9E3E7H4-F1
#
_cell.length_a   1.000
_cell.length_b   1.000
_cell.length_c   1.000
_cell.angle_alpha   90.00
_cell.angle_beta   90.00
_cell.angle_gamma   90.00
#
_symmetry.space_group_name_H-M   'P 1'
#
loop_
_entity.id
_entity.type
_entity.pdbx_description
1 polymer ?
#
loop_
_entity_poly.entity_id
_entity_poly.type
_entity_poly.pdbx_seq_one_letter_code
_entity_poly.pdbx_strand_id
1 'polypeptide(L)'
;MKPTFLLIFVYALVQAAMCGAPRPPEPVSAVIAVLRAFENHDIVMIGEIHSNKQEYDWYRTLLTTPEFADRVDDIVVEAGNSLYQEFVDHYVAGENIPLEQVQKAWRNTVGLSGPPSPLIEDFYKAVREANLRRPRRHQLRIVCGDPAIDWNLVSDTVKGLHTVSLYSTRRDPFYAQVV
;
A
#
# COMPACT_ATOMS: atom_id res chain seq x y z
N MET A 1 -12.41 -33.98 65.38
CA MET A 1 -11.32 -33.29 64.66
C MET A 1 -10.38 -34.32 64.05
N LYS A 2 -10.46 -34.49 62.72
CA LYS A 2 -9.45 -35.12 61.83
C LYS A 2 -9.58 -34.41 60.47
N PRO A 3 -8.49 -34.00 59.79
CA PRO A 3 -8.56 -33.05 58.68
C PRO A 3 -8.95 -33.72 57.37
N THR A 4 -10.11 -33.34 56.83
CA THR A 4 -10.60 -33.73 55.50
C THR A 4 -10.29 -32.60 54.51
N PHE A 5 -9.02 -32.26 54.30
CA PHE A 5 -8.62 -31.26 53.30
C PHE A 5 -7.18 -31.51 52.85
N LEU A 6 -6.94 -32.63 52.17
CA LEU A 6 -5.67 -32.83 51.45
C LEU A 6 -5.81 -33.87 50.34
N LEU A 7 -6.73 -33.68 49.40
CA LEU A 7 -6.82 -34.56 48.22
C LEU A 7 -7.50 -33.95 46.99
N ILE A 8 -7.41 -32.61 46.82
CA ILE A 8 -7.92 -31.92 45.61
C ILE A 8 -6.84 -31.05 44.92
N PHE A 9 -5.64 -30.91 45.49
CA PHE A 9 -4.64 -29.95 45.01
C PHE A 9 -3.46 -30.53 44.20
N VAL A 10 -3.59 -31.74 43.62
CA VAL A 10 -2.51 -32.35 42.81
C VAL A 10 -3.01 -32.95 41.49
N TYR A 11 -4.08 -32.40 40.89
CA TYR A 11 -4.54 -32.86 39.56
C TYR A 11 -4.67 -31.76 38.50
N ALA A 12 -4.19 -30.54 38.77
CA ALA A 12 -4.39 -29.39 37.88
C ALA A 12 -3.10 -28.69 37.41
N LEU A 13 -1.96 -29.39 37.35
CA LEU A 13 -0.70 -28.79 36.89
C LEU A 13 0.12 -29.69 35.95
N VAL A 14 -0.54 -30.41 35.03
CA VAL A 14 0.14 -31.02 33.87
C VAL A 14 -0.72 -30.89 32.59
N GLN A 15 -1.22 -29.69 32.29
CA GLN A 15 -1.78 -29.38 30.96
C GLN A 15 -1.32 -28.04 30.36
N ALA A 16 -0.23 -27.46 30.86
CA ALA A 16 0.36 -26.27 30.23
C ALA A 16 1.46 -26.59 29.20
N ALA A 17 1.76 -27.87 28.93
CA ALA A 17 2.85 -28.28 28.04
C ALA A 17 2.39 -28.94 26.72
N MET A 18 1.09 -28.85 26.38
CA MET A 18 0.53 -29.38 25.13
C MET A 18 0.12 -28.28 24.14
N CYS A 19 0.37 -27.00 24.46
CA CYS A 19 0.35 -25.97 23.44
C CYS A 19 1.66 -26.11 22.67
N GLY A 20 1.69 -27.03 21.70
CA GLY A 20 2.79 -27.12 20.75
C GLY A 20 3.06 -25.72 20.20
N ALA A 21 4.33 -25.33 20.12
CA ALA A 21 4.69 -24.07 19.50
C ALA A 21 3.92 -23.96 18.17
N PRO A 22 3.28 -22.81 17.87
CA PRO A 22 2.57 -22.65 16.61
C PRO A 22 3.50 -23.10 15.50
N ARG A 23 3.06 -24.06 14.67
CA ARG A 23 3.85 -24.43 13.50
C ARG A 23 4.10 -23.14 12.71
N PRO A 24 5.34 -22.90 12.25
CA PRO A 24 5.61 -21.77 11.38
C PRO A 24 4.58 -21.80 10.23
N PRO A 25 3.95 -20.68 9.89
CA PRO A 25 3.00 -20.65 8.78
C PRO A 25 3.72 -21.18 7.53
N GLU A 26 3.06 -22.07 6.80
CA GLU A 26 3.59 -22.52 5.51
C GLU A 26 3.51 -21.37 4.51
N PRO A 27 4.62 -21.00 3.84
CA PRO A 27 4.59 -19.96 2.84
C PRO A 27 3.64 -20.35 1.70
N VAL A 28 2.72 -19.44 1.37
CA VAL A 28 1.86 -19.54 0.19
C VAL A 28 2.27 -18.48 -0.82
N SER A 29 1.78 -18.63 -2.07
CA SER A 29 1.93 -17.57 -3.06
C SER A 29 1.33 -16.27 -2.54
N ALA A 30 2.12 -15.19 -2.51
CA ALA A 30 1.66 -13.88 -2.05
C ALA A 30 0.53 -13.32 -2.93
N VAL A 31 0.50 -13.63 -4.23
CA VAL A 31 -0.64 -13.28 -5.11
C VAL A 31 -1.92 -13.96 -4.63
N ILE A 32 -1.86 -15.26 -4.32
CA ILE A 32 -3.02 -16.01 -3.82
C ILE A 32 -3.46 -15.49 -2.45
N ALA A 33 -2.51 -15.14 -1.57
CA ALA A 33 -2.83 -14.58 -0.27
C ALA A 33 -3.59 -13.24 -0.39
N VAL A 34 -3.15 -12.34 -1.27
CA VAL A 34 -3.82 -11.05 -1.51
C VAL A 34 -5.21 -11.26 -2.10
N LEU A 35 -5.36 -12.11 -3.12
CA LEU A 35 -6.68 -12.40 -3.71
C LEU A 35 -7.66 -12.98 -2.68
N ARG A 36 -7.19 -13.90 -1.83
CA ARG A 36 -8.00 -14.46 -0.73
C ARG A 36 -8.34 -13.42 0.34
N ALA A 37 -7.46 -12.46 0.61
CA ALA A 37 -7.77 -11.39 1.56
C ALA A 37 -8.98 -10.58 1.08
N PHE A 38 -9.06 -10.31 -0.23
CA PHE A 38 -10.20 -9.63 -0.85
C PHE A 38 -11.50 -10.46 -0.88
N GLU A 39 -11.50 -11.74 -0.50
CA GLU A 39 -12.75 -12.50 -0.34
C GLU A 39 -13.55 -12.02 0.89
N ASN A 40 -12.86 -11.47 1.91
CA ASN A 40 -13.47 -11.09 3.18
C ASN A 40 -13.18 -9.65 3.61
N HIS A 41 -12.39 -8.90 2.83
CA HIS A 41 -12.00 -7.52 3.11
C HIS A 41 -12.13 -6.67 1.85
N ASP A 42 -12.61 -5.44 2.01
CA ASP A 42 -12.66 -4.47 0.93
C ASP A 42 -11.33 -3.73 0.77
N ILE A 43 -10.52 -3.69 1.83
CA ILE A 43 -9.23 -3.02 1.89
C ILE A 43 -8.16 -4.02 2.31
N VAL A 44 -7.08 -4.11 1.53
CA VAL A 44 -5.89 -4.92 1.84
C VAL A 44 -4.67 -4.00 1.84
N MET A 45 -4.04 -3.83 2.99
CA MET A 45 -2.84 -3.00 3.14
C MET A 45 -1.58 -3.85 2.98
N ILE A 46 -0.64 -3.39 2.16
CA ILE A 46 0.65 -4.03 1.95
C ILE A 46 1.73 -3.05 2.42
N GLY A 47 2.52 -3.48 3.40
CA GLY A 47 3.69 -2.71 3.84
C GLY A 47 4.87 -2.95 2.92
N GLU A 48 5.55 -1.87 2.53
CA GLU A 48 6.69 -1.87 1.61
C GLU A 48 8.03 -1.90 2.35
N ILE A 49 9.01 -2.61 1.79
CA ILE A 49 10.43 -2.35 2.05
C ILE A 49 10.95 -1.41 0.96
N HIS A 50 11.30 -0.18 1.36
CA HIS A 50 11.70 0.84 0.39
C HIS A 50 12.83 0.40 -0.54
N SER A 51 12.63 0.63 -1.84
CA SER A 51 13.56 0.29 -2.91
C SER A 51 13.87 -1.21 -3.07
N ASN A 52 13.00 -2.10 -2.58
CA ASN A 52 13.19 -3.54 -2.73
C ASN A 52 12.77 -4.05 -4.12
N LYS A 53 13.74 -4.36 -4.97
CA LYS A 53 13.48 -4.86 -6.33
C LYS A 53 12.61 -6.13 -6.38
N GLN A 54 12.83 -7.09 -5.48
CA GLN A 54 12.07 -8.34 -5.46
C GLN A 54 10.59 -8.09 -5.18
N GLU A 55 10.30 -7.13 -4.30
CA GLU A 55 8.93 -6.71 -3.99
C GLU A 55 8.27 -6.02 -5.19
N TYR A 56 8.98 -5.16 -5.91
CA TYR A 56 8.46 -4.53 -7.13
C TYR A 56 8.23 -5.51 -8.29
N ASP A 57 9.11 -6.51 -8.45
CA ASP A 57 8.90 -7.60 -9.40
C ASP A 57 7.65 -8.42 -9.04
N TRP A 58 7.39 -8.59 -7.74
CA TRP A 58 6.16 -9.21 -7.26
C TRP A 58 4.93 -8.32 -7.51
N TYR A 59 4.98 -7.00 -7.26
CA TYR A 59 3.89 -6.09 -7.61
C TYR A 59 3.55 -6.19 -9.09
N ARG A 60 4.56 -6.23 -9.98
CA ARG A 60 4.31 -6.44 -11.41
C ARG A 60 3.59 -7.77 -11.68
N THR A 61 3.93 -8.84 -10.97
CA THR A 61 3.22 -10.12 -11.10
C THR A 61 1.77 -10.00 -10.64
N LEU A 62 1.52 -9.37 -9.48
CA LEU A 62 0.19 -9.14 -8.93
C LEU A 62 -0.69 -8.29 -9.88
N LEU A 63 -0.20 -7.12 -10.30
CA LEU A 63 -0.92 -6.17 -11.17
C LEU A 63 -1.29 -6.78 -12.53
N THR A 64 -0.50 -7.73 -13.00
CA THR A 64 -0.72 -8.39 -14.29
C THR A 64 -1.52 -9.68 -14.19
N THR A 65 -1.89 -10.09 -12.97
CA THR A 65 -2.80 -11.21 -12.70
C THR A 65 -4.24 -10.78 -13.02
N PRO A 66 -4.92 -11.41 -14.01
CA PRO A 66 -6.25 -11.02 -14.43
C PRO A 66 -7.29 -10.93 -13.31
N GLU A 67 -7.25 -11.88 -12.37
CA GLU A 67 -8.16 -11.99 -11.24
C GLU A 67 -8.02 -10.81 -10.28
N PHE A 68 -6.81 -10.27 -10.13
CA PHE A 68 -6.57 -9.08 -9.32
C PHE A 68 -7.20 -7.85 -9.96
N ALA A 69 -6.94 -7.64 -11.26
CA ALA A 69 -7.51 -6.53 -12.02
C ALA A 69 -9.04 -6.63 -12.21
N ASP A 70 -9.65 -7.80 -12.03
CA ASP A 70 -11.11 -7.96 -12.00
C ASP A 70 -11.70 -7.69 -10.60
N ARG A 71 -10.91 -7.77 -9.53
CA ARG A 71 -11.37 -7.65 -8.13
C ARG A 71 -11.14 -6.28 -7.50
N VAL A 72 -10.10 -5.57 -7.93
CA VAL A 72 -9.62 -4.33 -7.32
C VAL A 72 -9.95 -3.12 -8.20
N ASP A 73 -10.46 -2.06 -7.59
CA ASP A 73 -10.76 -0.78 -8.23
C ASP A 73 -9.57 0.18 -8.15
N ASP A 74 -9.11 0.40 -6.91
CA ASP A 74 -8.13 1.43 -6.60
C ASP A 74 -6.90 0.84 -5.92
N ILE A 75 -5.74 1.40 -6.26
CA ILE A 75 -4.48 1.15 -5.59
C ILE A 75 -3.99 2.47 -4.99
N VAL A 76 -4.15 2.60 -3.68
CA VAL A 76 -3.67 3.79 -2.95
C VAL A 76 -2.17 3.67 -2.75
N VAL A 77 -1.42 4.66 -3.25
CA VAL A 77 0.05 4.70 -3.13
C VAL A 77 0.48 5.73 -2.09
N GLU A 78 1.39 5.31 -1.21
CA GLU A 78 1.96 6.19 -0.19
C GLU A 78 2.62 7.40 -0.85
N ALA A 79 3.56 7.15 -1.76
CA ALA A 79 4.31 8.19 -2.45
C ALA A 79 3.60 8.70 -3.72
N GLY A 80 2.41 9.29 -3.57
CA GLY A 80 1.70 9.93 -4.68
C GLY A 80 1.04 11.23 -4.25
N ASN A 81 1.57 12.37 -4.70
CA ASN A 81 1.01 13.70 -4.45
C ASN A 81 -0.29 13.89 -5.24
N SER A 82 -1.39 14.03 -4.50
CA SER A 82 -2.75 14.18 -5.03
C SER A 82 -2.97 15.43 -5.91
N LEU A 83 -2.08 16.43 -5.87
CA LEU A 83 -2.09 17.55 -6.81
C LEU A 83 -1.99 17.09 -8.27
N TYR A 84 -1.36 15.94 -8.52
CA TYR A 84 -1.11 15.39 -9.85
C TYR A 84 -2.04 14.22 -10.21
N GLN A 85 -3.10 13.98 -9.42
CA GLN A 85 -4.02 12.85 -9.59
C GLN A 85 -4.60 12.77 -11.02
N GLU A 86 -5.00 13.89 -11.60
CA GLU A 86 -5.57 13.93 -12.96
C GLU A 86 -4.57 13.41 -14.01
N PHE A 87 -3.29 13.79 -13.91
CA PHE A 87 -2.25 13.27 -14.82
C PHE A 87 -2.04 11.77 -14.66
N VAL A 88 -2.13 11.26 -13.43
CA VAL A 88 -2.03 9.83 -13.13
C VAL A 88 -3.21 9.08 -13.70
N ASP A 89 -4.44 9.57 -13.49
CA ASP A 89 -5.68 8.97 -13.98
C ASP A 89 -5.66 8.85 -15.52
N HIS A 90 -5.36 9.93 -16.24
CA HIS A 90 -5.23 9.90 -17.71
C HIS A 90 -4.10 8.96 -18.18
N TYR A 91 -2.96 8.95 -17.47
CA TYR A 91 -1.86 8.06 -17.81
C TYR A 91 -2.21 6.58 -17.64
N VAL A 92 -2.85 6.18 -16.54
CA VAL A 92 -3.19 4.76 -16.35
C VAL A 92 -4.35 4.31 -17.24
N ALA A 93 -5.21 5.24 -17.67
CA ALA A 93 -6.29 4.99 -18.64
C ALA A 93 -5.77 4.72 -20.07
N GLY A 94 -4.49 4.98 -20.35
CA GLY A 94 -3.88 4.74 -21.65
C GLY A 94 -3.73 5.98 -22.53
N GLU A 95 -4.05 7.17 -22.04
CA GLU A 95 -3.93 8.41 -22.82
C GLU A 95 -2.48 8.81 -23.06
N ASN A 96 -2.26 9.66 -24.06
CA ASN A 96 -0.91 10.10 -24.44
C ASN A 96 -0.45 11.29 -23.57
N ILE A 97 -0.21 11.02 -22.28
CA ILE A 97 0.34 11.99 -21.32
C ILE A 97 1.86 11.79 -21.23
N PRO A 98 2.67 12.86 -21.34
CA PRO A 98 4.11 12.76 -21.13
C PRO A 98 4.42 12.26 -19.72
N LEU A 99 5.31 11.26 -19.60
CA LEU A 99 5.69 10.66 -18.34
C LEU A 99 6.27 11.71 -17.37
N GLU A 100 6.85 12.78 -17.91
CA GLU A 100 7.40 13.91 -17.14
C GLU A 100 6.35 14.69 -16.36
N GLN A 101 5.08 14.66 -16.77
CA GLN A 101 3.98 15.24 -16.01
C GLN A 101 3.53 14.29 -14.90
N VAL A 102 3.44 12.99 -15.21
CA VAL A 102 3.02 11.95 -14.27
C VAL A 102 4.03 11.79 -13.14
N GLN A 103 5.34 11.85 -13.45
CA GLN A 103 6.40 11.69 -12.45
C GLN A 103 6.35 12.69 -11.32
N LYS A 104 5.71 13.85 -11.53
CA LYS A 104 5.54 14.83 -10.46
C LYS A 104 4.77 14.22 -9.28
N ALA A 105 3.86 13.27 -9.51
CA ALA A 105 3.13 12.59 -8.45
C ALA A 105 4.05 11.95 -7.40
N TRP A 106 5.10 11.23 -7.81
CA TRP A 106 6.00 10.56 -6.86
C TRP A 106 7.31 11.31 -6.59
N ARG A 107 7.61 12.38 -7.35
CA ARG A 107 8.80 13.21 -7.14
C ARG A 107 8.54 14.42 -6.25
N ASN A 108 7.29 14.84 -6.09
CA ASN A 108 6.91 16.06 -5.37
C ASN A 108 6.07 15.76 -4.12
N THR A 109 6.42 14.76 -3.33
CA THR A 109 5.66 14.35 -2.13
C THR A 109 6.16 15.00 -0.84
N VAL A 110 5.32 14.97 0.19
CA VAL A 110 5.64 15.35 1.56
C VAL A 110 6.35 14.19 2.25
N GLY A 111 7.54 14.45 2.82
CA GLY A 111 8.21 13.51 3.72
C GLY A 111 9.15 12.49 3.06
N LEU A 112 9.16 12.35 1.73
CA LEU A 112 10.21 11.59 1.05
C LEU A 112 11.53 12.36 1.11
N SER A 113 12.53 11.73 1.73
CA SER A 113 13.89 12.25 1.79
C SER A 113 14.78 11.52 0.78
N GLY A 114 15.30 12.26 -0.20
CA GLY A 114 16.17 11.73 -1.25
C GLY A 114 15.44 11.44 -2.57
N PRO A 115 16.19 11.02 -3.61
CA PRO A 115 15.59 10.72 -4.90
C PRO A 115 14.65 9.51 -4.80
N PRO A 116 13.46 9.56 -5.42
CA PRO A 116 12.57 8.40 -5.41
C PRO A 116 13.20 7.24 -6.16
N SER A 117 12.90 6.03 -5.70
CA SER A 117 13.36 4.80 -6.35
C SER A 117 12.91 4.77 -7.81
N PRO A 118 13.77 4.37 -8.77
CA PRO A 118 13.35 4.17 -10.16
C PRO A 118 12.23 3.13 -10.29
N LEU A 119 12.08 2.25 -9.31
CA LEU A 119 11.07 1.20 -9.29
C LEU A 119 9.63 1.76 -9.21
N ILE A 120 9.44 2.97 -8.68
CA ILE A 120 8.11 3.61 -8.65
C ILE A 120 7.60 3.87 -10.08
N GLU A 121 8.47 4.28 -10.99
CA GLU A 121 8.09 4.47 -12.39
C GLU A 121 7.62 3.15 -13.02
N ASP A 122 8.32 2.05 -12.76
CA ASP A 122 7.95 0.72 -13.26
C ASP A 122 6.60 0.25 -12.72
N PHE A 123 6.25 0.62 -11.48
CA PHE A 123 4.93 0.35 -10.92
C PHE A 123 3.81 1.05 -11.71
N TYR A 124 3.95 2.35 -11.97
CA TYR A 124 2.95 3.11 -12.75
C TYR A 124 2.83 2.57 -14.18
N LYS A 125 3.95 2.21 -14.81
CA LYS A 125 3.97 1.55 -16.13
C LYS A 125 3.26 0.20 -16.09
N ALA A 126 3.46 -0.60 -15.04
CA ALA A 126 2.83 -1.91 -14.90
C ALA A 126 1.30 -1.80 -14.79
N VAL A 127 0.79 -0.80 -14.04
CA VAL A 127 -0.66 -0.54 -13.99
C VAL A 127 -1.19 -0.13 -15.36
N ARG A 128 -0.52 0.80 -16.06
CA ARG A 128 -0.89 1.20 -17.42
C ARG A 128 -0.86 -0.01 -18.38
N GLU A 129 0.16 -0.85 -18.32
CA GLU A 129 0.29 -2.06 -19.15
C GLU A 129 -0.85 -3.06 -18.86
N ALA A 130 -1.24 -3.22 -17.59
CA ALA A 130 -2.38 -4.06 -17.21
C ALA A 130 -3.70 -3.52 -17.79
N ASN A 131 -3.94 -2.21 -17.67
CA ASN A 131 -5.14 -1.56 -18.20
C ASN A 131 -5.23 -1.61 -19.73
N LEU A 132 -4.12 -1.38 -20.44
CA LEU A 132 -4.07 -1.42 -21.91
C LEU A 132 -4.34 -2.83 -22.47
N ARG A 133 -4.01 -3.89 -21.73
CA ARG A 133 -4.30 -5.28 -22.12
C ARG A 133 -5.76 -5.69 -21.89
N ARG A 134 -6.57 -4.83 -21.26
CA ARG A 134 -7.96 -5.13 -20.89
C ARG A 134 -8.94 -4.10 -21.45
N PRO A 135 -8.95 -3.85 -22.78
CA PRO A 135 -9.84 -2.87 -23.37
C PRO A 135 -11.31 -3.25 -23.10
N ARG A 136 -12.13 -2.27 -22.68
CA ARG A 136 -13.56 -2.42 -22.34
C ARG A 136 -13.87 -3.27 -21.10
N ARG A 137 -12.86 -3.59 -20.29
CA ARG A 137 -13.07 -4.16 -18.96
C ARG A 137 -12.79 -3.08 -17.91
N HIS A 138 -13.08 -3.44 -16.67
CA HIS A 138 -12.64 -2.67 -15.52
C HIS A 138 -11.13 -2.41 -15.57
N GLN A 139 -10.74 -1.18 -15.21
CA GLN A 139 -9.37 -0.70 -15.21
C GLN A 139 -8.97 -0.32 -13.79
N LEU A 140 -7.74 -0.65 -13.42
CA LEU A 140 -7.14 -0.27 -12.16
C LEU A 140 -6.88 1.22 -12.15
N ARG A 141 -7.19 1.88 -11.04
CA ARG A 141 -6.83 3.27 -10.78
C ARG A 141 -5.70 3.34 -9.75
N ILE A 142 -4.78 4.29 -9.92
CA ILE A 142 -3.80 4.64 -8.89
C ILE A 142 -4.35 5.86 -8.15
N VAL A 143 -4.50 5.76 -6.84
CA VAL A 143 -4.93 6.87 -5.99
C VAL A 143 -3.73 7.42 -5.23
N CYS A 144 -3.43 8.69 -5.46
CA CYS A 144 -2.34 9.42 -4.83
C CYS A 144 -2.70 9.78 -3.38
N GLY A 145 -2.13 9.07 -2.40
CA GLY A 145 -2.48 9.25 -0.99
C GLY A 145 -1.72 10.36 -0.25
N ASP A 146 -0.70 10.95 -0.87
CA ASP A 146 0.07 12.05 -0.30
C ASP A 146 -0.67 13.40 -0.49
N PRO A 147 -0.54 14.36 0.45
CA PRO A 147 -1.22 15.65 0.38
C PRO A 147 -0.90 16.43 -0.90
N ALA A 148 -1.86 17.23 -1.36
CA ALA A 148 -1.72 18.10 -2.54
C ALA A 148 -0.77 19.28 -2.28
N ILE A 149 0.53 19.01 -2.23
CA ILE A 149 1.57 20.03 -2.02
C ILE A 149 2.05 20.61 -3.35
N ASP A 150 2.06 21.93 -3.47
CA ASP A 150 2.73 22.65 -4.56
C ASP A 150 4.03 23.26 -4.06
N TRP A 151 5.16 22.62 -4.39
CA TRP A 151 6.48 23.08 -3.99
C TRP A 151 6.86 24.46 -4.56
N ASN A 152 6.21 24.93 -5.62
CA ASN A 152 6.42 26.29 -6.12
C ASN A 152 5.88 27.36 -5.16
N LEU A 153 4.89 27.01 -4.33
CA LEU A 153 4.28 27.90 -3.34
C LEU A 153 4.96 27.81 -1.97
N VAL A 154 5.84 26.83 -1.77
CA VAL A 154 6.55 26.61 -0.49
C VAL A 154 7.72 27.58 -0.31
N SER A 155 8.25 28.17 -1.39
CA SER A 155 9.48 28.98 -1.44
C SER A 155 9.64 29.93 -0.24
N ASP A 156 10.60 29.64 0.65
CA ASP A 156 11.16 30.41 1.78
C ASP A 156 10.21 31.25 2.66
N THR A 157 8.90 31.03 2.57
CA THR A 157 7.94 31.71 3.43
C THR A 157 7.72 30.88 4.69
N VAL A 158 7.62 31.56 5.83
CA VAL A 158 7.19 30.96 7.10
C VAL A 158 5.87 30.19 6.92
N LYS A 159 5.00 30.66 6.02
CA LYS A 159 3.75 29.98 5.64
C LYS A 159 3.99 28.66 4.88
N GLY A 160 4.93 28.63 3.94
CA GLY A 160 5.33 27.42 3.22
C GLY A 160 5.89 26.37 4.16
N LEU A 161 6.83 26.75 5.03
CA LEU A 161 7.40 25.86 6.04
C LEU A 161 6.34 25.35 7.04
N HIS A 162 5.40 26.21 7.45
CA HIS A 162 4.28 25.80 8.29
C HIS A 162 3.36 24.80 7.59
N THR A 163 3.09 25.00 6.29
CA THR A 163 2.28 24.07 5.47
C THR A 163 2.95 22.71 5.34
N VAL A 164 4.26 22.67 5.06
CA VAL A 164 5.03 21.42 5.05
C VAL A 164 4.95 20.74 6.41
N SER A 165 5.12 21.48 7.51
CA SER A 165 5.02 20.92 8.87
C SER A 165 3.63 20.34 9.17
N LEU A 166 2.55 21.01 8.75
CA LEU A 166 1.18 20.51 8.92
C LEU A 166 0.96 19.23 8.14
N TYR A 167 1.40 19.17 6.87
CA TYR A 167 1.25 17.97 6.05
C TYR A 167 2.10 16.82 6.58
N SER A 168 3.35 17.06 6.98
CA SER A 168 4.22 16.01 7.52
C SER A 168 3.72 15.45 8.85
N THR A 169 3.08 16.27 9.70
CA THR A 169 2.58 15.82 11.02
C THR A 169 1.17 15.22 10.98
N ARG A 170 0.45 15.41 9.87
CA ARG A 170 -0.94 14.94 9.69
C ARG A 170 -1.12 14.22 8.37
N ARG A 171 -0.12 13.47 7.93
CA ARG A 171 -0.13 12.74 6.66
C ARG A 171 -1.19 11.62 6.67
N ASP A 172 -1.32 10.90 7.78
CA ASP A 172 -2.26 9.76 7.92
C ASP A 172 -3.74 10.13 7.65
N PRO A 173 -4.27 11.26 8.16
CA PRO A 173 -5.60 11.74 7.79
C PRO A 173 -5.85 11.93 6.29
N PHE A 174 -4.83 12.21 5.48
CA PHE A 174 -5.01 12.34 4.02
C PHE A 174 -5.17 10.96 3.38
N TYR A 175 -4.36 9.98 3.80
CA TYR A 175 -4.58 8.59 3.39
C TYR A 175 -5.98 8.12 3.76
N ALA A 176 -6.41 8.33 5.01
CA ALA A 176 -7.70 7.87 5.48
C ALA A 176 -8.92 8.52 4.79
N GLN A 177 -8.74 9.62 4.05
CA GLN A 177 -9.83 10.24 3.28
C GLN A 177 -10.03 9.62 1.90
N VAL A 178 -9.03 8.88 1.41
CA VAL A 178 -9.05 8.28 0.08
C VAL A 178 -9.29 6.77 0.09
N VAL A 179 -9.27 6.13 1.28
CA VAL A 179 -9.59 4.70 1.48
C VAL A 179 -10.96 4.51 2.11
#